data_AF-A0A5J4SPZ6-F1
#
_entry.id   AF-A0A5J4SPZ6-F1
#
_cell.length_a   1.000
_cell.length_b   1.000
_cell.length_c   1.000
_cell.angle_alpha   90.00
_cell.angle_beta   90.00
_cell.angle_gamma   90.00
#
_symmetry.space_group_name_H-M   'P 1'
#
loop_
_entity.id
_entity.type
_entity.pdbx_description
1 polymer ?
#
loop_
_entity_poly.entity_id
_entity_poly.type
_entity_poly.pdbx_seq_one_letter_code
_entity_poly.pdbx_strand_id
1 'polypeptide(L)' 'MTLKEAQKLWDDAIVTTIMHKPGTMTEDDLKPLGQHWNTPAKILFMKIGKCSSRIISSRLAYESEQRQLVEL' A
#
# COMPACT_ATOMS: atom_id res chain seq x y z
N MET A 1 5.66 5.57 8.18
CA MET A 1 4.20 5.73 8.37
C MET A 1 3.65 4.51 9.09
N THR A 2 2.80 4.75 10.09
CA THR A 2 1.95 3.75 10.76
C THR A 2 0.56 3.74 10.14
N LEU A 3 -0.21 2.66 10.34
CA LEU A 3 -1.60 2.61 9.88
C LEU A 3 -2.45 3.76 10.46
N LYS A 4 -2.26 4.10 11.73
CA LYS A 4 -2.99 5.22 12.38
C LYS A 4 -2.69 6.57 11.75
N GLU A 5 -1.46 6.79 11.30
CA GLU A 5 -1.10 8.02 10.57
C GLU A 5 -1.75 8.04 9.19
N ALA A 6 -1.76 6.90 8.48
CA ALA A 6 -2.43 6.78 7.18
C ALA A 6 -3.95 7.03 7.30
N GLN A 7 -4.59 6.44 8.31
CA GLN A 7 -6.03 6.56 8.55
C GLN A 7 -6.50 7.96 8.95
N LYS A 8 -5.59 8.84 9.41
CA LYS A 8 -5.89 10.26 9.63
C LYS A 8 -6.02 11.04 8.33
N LEU A 9 -5.36 10.57 7.26
CA LEU A 9 -5.37 11.21 5.95
C LEU A 9 -6.39 10.56 5.02
N TRP A 10 -6.51 9.23 5.08
CA TRP A 10 -7.43 8.42 4.28
C TRP A 10 -8.02 7.32 5.16
N ASP A 11 -9.28 7.46 5.54
CA ASP A 11 -9.98 6.58 6.49
C ASP A 11 -10.05 5.12 6.00
N ASP A 12 -10.06 4.91 4.69
CA ASP A 12 -10.01 3.62 4.02
C ASP A 12 -8.63 2.97 3.98
N ALA A 13 -7.59 3.59 4.57
CA ALA A 13 -6.26 3.01 4.59
C ALA A 13 -6.26 1.69 5.38
N ILE A 14 -5.70 0.66 4.77
CA ILE A 14 -5.56 -0.67 5.37
C ILE A 14 -4.10 -1.12 5.42
N VAL A 15 -3.81 -2.12 6.25
CA VAL A 15 -2.51 -2.77 6.31
C VAL A 15 -2.62 -4.24 5.93
N THR A 16 -1.73 -4.70 5.06
CA THR A 16 -1.56 -6.12 4.72
C THR A 16 -0.18 -6.57 5.16
N THR A 17 -0.12 -7.68 5.90
CA THR A 17 1.14 -8.33 6.27
C THR A 17 1.25 -9.64 5.51
N ILE A 18 2.37 -9.83 4.82
CA ILE A 18 2.64 -11.00 3.99
C ILE A 18 3.81 -11.75 4.61
N MET A 19 3.60 -13.01 4.94
CA MET A 19 4.67 -13.90 5.43
C MET A 19 5.34 -14.57 4.24
N HIS A 20 6.67 -14.62 4.25
CA HIS A 20 7.45 -15.21 3.17
C HIS A 20 8.77 -15.80 3.70
N LYS A 21 9.44 -16.59 2.87
CA LYS A 21 10.78 -17.12 3.21
C LYS A 21 11.83 -16.00 3.12
N PRO A 22 12.96 -16.13 3.83
CA PRO A 22 14.09 -15.20 3.69
C PRO A 22 14.55 -15.07 2.25
N GLY A 23 14.69 -13.83 1.77
CA GLY A 23 15.26 -13.53 0.45
C GLY A 23 14.34 -13.85 -0.74
N THR A 24 13.06 -14.14 -0.51
CA THR A 24 12.12 -14.52 -1.59
C THR A 24 11.11 -13.43 -1.96
N MET A 25 11.28 -12.21 -1.46
CA MET A 25 10.35 -11.12 -1.69
C MET A 25 11.11 -9.82 -1.89
N THR A 26 10.79 -9.12 -2.98
CA THR A 26 11.33 -7.79 -3.32
C THR A 26 10.25 -6.72 -3.24
N GLU A 27 10.62 -5.43 -3.37
CA GLU A 27 9.65 -4.33 -3.35
C GLU A 27 8.72 -4.39 -4.56
N ASP A 28 9.26 -4.80 -5.71
CA ASP A 28 8.48 -4.92 -6.94
C ASP A 28 7.46 -6.06 -6.88
N ASP A 29 7.76 -7.13 -6.13
CA ASP A 29 6.80 -8.21 -5.87
C ASP A 29 5.66 -7.78 -4.93
N LEU A 30 5.93 -6.84 -4.02
CA LEU A 30 4.96 -6.36 -3.03
C LEU A 30 4.02 -5.29 -3.57
N LYS A 31 4.47 -4.46 -4.53
CA LYS A 31 3.62 -3.41 -5.15
C LYS A 31 2.28 -3.95 -5.68
N PRO A 32 2.24 -5.02 -6.50
CA PRO A 32 0.98 -5.58 -6.99
C PRO A 32 0.14 -6.21 -5.87
N LEU A 33 0.75 -6.70 -4.80
CA LEU A 33 0.02 -7.27 -3.65
C LEU A 33 -0.63 -6.20 -2.77
N GLY A 34 -0.08 -4.98 -2.78
CA GLY A 34 -0.68 -3.83 -2.11
C GLY A 34 -1.81 -3.20 -2.92
N GLN A 35 -1.90 -3.50 -4.22
CA GLN A 35 -3.08 -3.21 -5.02
C GLN A 35 -4.15 -4.26 -4.68
N HIS A 36 -5.32 -3.81 -4.26
CA HIS A 36 -6.40 -4.74 -3.96
C HIS A 36 -6.84 -5.46 -5.24
N TRP A 37 -7.09 -6.77 -5.12
CA TRP A 37 -7.34 -7.67 -6.26
C TRP A 37 -8.41 -7.20 -7.26
N ASN A 38 -9.31 -6.29 -6.86
CA ASN A 38 -10.37 -5.76 -7.73
C ASN A 38 -10.51 -4.23 -7.69
N THR A 39 -9.63 -3.51 -6.99
CA THR A 39 -9.77 -2.06 -6.82
C THR A 39 -8.40 -1.39 -6.84
N PRO A 40 -8.18 -0.40 -7.72
CA PRO A 40 -6.94 0.35 -7.71
C PRO A 40 -6.76 1.05 -6.35
N ALA A 41 -5.57 0.92 -5.79
CA ALA A 41 -5.19 1.51 -4.52
C ALA A 41 -3.77 2.06 -4.62
N LYS A 42 -3.52 3.17 -3.93
CA LYS A 42 -2.21 3.78 -3.83
C LYS A 42 -1.48 3.13 -2.67
N ILE A 43 -0.23 2.75 -2.91
CA ILE A 43 0.65 2.27 -1.86
C ILE A 43 1.16 3.48 -1.09
N LEU A 44 0.79 3.58 0.18
CA LEU A 44 1.19 4.66 1.06
C LEU A 44 2.51 4.35 1.76
N PHE A 45 2.74 3.08 2.08
CA PHE A 45 3.95 2.63 2.75
C PHE A 45 4.23 1.16 2.47
N MET A 46 5.50 0.82 2.35
CA MET A 46 5.97 -0.55 2.23
C MET A 46 7.19 -0.76 3.13
N LYS A 47 7.27 -1.92 3.76
CA LYS A 47 8.46 -2.35 4.49
C LYS A 47 8.69 -3.84 4.26
N ILE A 48 9.87 -4.17 3.75
CA ILE A 48 10.34 -5.54 3.62
C ILE A 48 11.08 -5.93 4.89
N GLY A 49 10.61 -6.99 5.53
CA GLY A 49 11.35 -7.69 6.58
C GLY A 49 11.95 -8.99 6.06
N LYS A 50 12.78 -9.63 6.88
CA LYS A 50 13.44 -10.89 6.51
C LYS A 50 12.43 -11.99 6.15
N CYS A 51 11.37 -12.14 6.93
CA CYS A 51 10.35 -13.19 6.71
C CYS A 51 8.92 -12.65 6.67
N SER A 52 8.76 -11.34 6.79
CA SER A 52 7.45 -10.70 6.78
C SER A 52 7.56 -9.31 6.17
N SER A 53 6.62 -9.00 5.28
CA SER A 53 6.54 -7.71 4.62
C SER A 53 5.21 -7.04 4.96
N ARG A 54 5.24 -5.72 5.08
CA ARG A 54 4.07 -4.92 5.47
C ARG A 54 3.81 -3.87 4.41
N ILE A 55 2.56 -3.81 3.96
CA ILE A 55 2.09 -2.84 2.98
C ILE A 55 0.91 -2.07 3.59
N ILE A 56 0.90 -0.75 3.43
CA ILE A 56 -0.24 0.10 3.72
C ILE A 56 -0.72 0.69 2.40
N SER A 57 -2.01 0.54 2.09
CA SER A 57 -2.61 1.05 0.87
C SER A 57 -3.98 1.68 1.13
N SER A 58 -4.42 2.55 0.22
CA SER A 58 -5.70 3.25 0.28
C SER A 58 -6.23 3.50 -1.14
N ARG A 59 -7.52 3.30 -1.33
CA ARG A 59 -8.23 3.66 -2.57
C ARG A 59 -8.47 5.17 -2.65
N LEU A 60 -8.88 5.82 -1.56
CA LEU A 60 -9.11 7.27 -1.55
C LEU A 60 -7.84 8.05 -1.88
N ALA A 61 -6.68 7.56 -1.42
CA ALA A 61 -5.40 8.13 -1.77
C ALA A 61 -5.12 8.03 -3.28
N TYR A 62 -5.47 6.92 -3.91
CA TYR A 62 -5.39 6.75 -5.37
C TYR A 62 -6.31 7.74 -6.09
N GLU A 63 -7.58 7.82 -5.70
CA GLU A 63 -8.55 8.72 -6.33
C GLU A 63 -8.14 10.20 -6.20
N SER A 64 -7.57 10.58 -5.06
CA SER A 64 -7.09 11.95 -4.83
C SER A 64 -5.93 12.35 -5.76
N GLU A 65 -4.99 11.43 -6.01
CA GLU A 65 -3.89 11.65 -6.94
C GLU A 65 -4.38 11.74 -8.39
N GLN A 66 -5.33 10.88 -8.79
CA GLN A 66 -5.91 10.94 -10.13
C GLN A 66 -6.64 12.26 -10.39
N ARG A 67 -7.38 12.80 -9.41
CA ARG A 67 -8.02 14.12 -9.54
C ARG A 67 -7.01 15.24 -9.75
N GLN A 68 -5.90 15.23 -9.01
CA GLN A 68 -4.84 16.23 -9.18
C GLN A 68 -4.20 16.18 -10.58
N LEU A 69 -4.12 15.01 -11.20
CA LEU A 69 -3.59 14.85 -12.56
C LEU A 69 -4.54 15.33 -13.66
N VAL A 70 -5.86 15.36 -13.40
CA VAL A 70 -6.88 15.83 -14.36
C VAL A 70 -7.07 17.35 -14.30
N GLU A 71 -6.75 17.97 -13.16
CA GLU A 71 -6.86 19.42 -12.93
C GLU A 71 -5.61 20.22 -13.37
N LEU A 72 -4.59 19.55 -13.91
CA LEU A 72 -3.35 20.11 -14.47
C LEU A 72 -3.36 20.03 -16.01
#